data_AF-A0A419T4N7-F1
#
_entry.id   AF-A0A419T4N7-F1
#
_cell.length_a   1.000
_cell.length_b   1.000
_cell.length_c   1.000
_cell.angle_alpha   90.00
_cell.angle_beta   90.00
_cell.angle_gamma   90.00
#
_symmetry.space_group_name_H-M   'P 1'
#
loop_
_entity.id
_entity.type
_entity.pdbx_description
1 polymer ?
#
loop_
_entity_poly.entity_id
_entity_poly.type
_entity_poly.pdbx_seq_one_letter_code
_entity_poly.pdbx_strand_id
1 'polypeptide(L)'
;MGGWLNMKRYLYVIMLFAFICVSIVFQNKYFHKQKALILETEQTPFTVLTSSDDTKVSLSNREITEPDQAVNGQPVQRSLIYSTGITLEERFNTPSGYQRLDKPVGSLQGYLRKYELKPDKSPVLLYDGGKKRNQEAHAAVFSMPLVKGDLQQCADSVMRMYGEYLWSAGAYDSIAFHLTNGFLMDYSSWKDGKRLNVEGNKVSWEKREAFDDSNESFLTYLRQVMIYAGTISLEKECSSVELNRILSGDLLIRGGSPGHCVMVVDVAEDALGNRCFLLAQGYMPAQEFQVLKNPLHKDDPWYYVSEIKDSINTPEFEFNVGNLKRWKAFIQ
;
A
#
# COMPACT_ATOMS: atom_id res chain seq x y z
N MET A 1 31.52 57.41 30.59
CA MET A 1 31.26 56.95 29.20
C MET A 1 31.45 55.44 28.97
N GLY A 2 31.68 54.59 29.99
CA GLY A 2 31.91 53.13 29.78
C GLY A 2 30.69 52.20 29.82
N GLY A 3 29.59 52.58 30.49
CA GLY A 3 28.45 51.68 30.71
C GLY A 3 27.58 51.43 29.47
N TRP A 4 27.39 52.46 28.64
CA TRP A 4 26.49 52.38 27.47
C TRP A 4 27.06 51.53 26.32
N LEU A 5 28.38 51.50 26.19
CA LEU A 5 29.08 50.68 25.18
C LEU A 5 29.00 49.18 25.54
N ASN A 6 29.09 48.84 26.83
CA ASN A 6 28.95 47.47 27.32
C ASN A 6 27.52 46.92 27.14
N MET A 7 26.51 47.77 27.32
CA MET A 7 25.10 47.37 27.16
C MET A 7 24.77 47.03 25.68
N LYS A 8 25.29 47.80 24.72
CA LYS A 8 25.13 47.50 23.28
C LYS A 8 25.80 46.18 22.89
N ARG A 9 26.96 45.89 23.49
CA ARG A 9 27.71 44.65 23.24
C ARG A 9 26.95 43.42 23.78
N TYR A 10 26.34 43.54 24.95
CA TYR A 10 25.48 42.50 25.52
C TYR A 10 24.23 42.24 24.67
N LEU A 11 23.58 43.31 24.18
CA LEU A 11 22.39 43.18 23.33
C LEU A 11 22.72 42.48 22.00
N TYR A 12 23.89 42.76 21.43
CA TYR A 12 24.34 42.12 20.19
C TYR A 12 24.64 40.62 20.38
N VAL A 13 25.26 40.23 21.50
CA VAL A 13 25.51 38.82 21.83
C VAL A 13 24.20 38.05 22.03
N ILE A 14 23.20 38.65 22.69
CA ILE A 14 21.89 38.04 22.88
C ILE A 14 21.16 37.86 21.54
N MET A 15 21.19 38.88 20.66
CA MET A 15 20.58 38.76 19.33
C MET A 15 21.29 37.71 18.46
N LEU A 16 22.62 37.59 18.55
CA LEU A 16 23.38 36.57 17.82
C LEU A 16 23.03 35.16 18.31
N PHE A 17 22.91 34.96 19.63
CA PHE A 17 22.47 33.68 20.21
C PHE A 17 21.02 33.34 19.81
N ALA A 18 20.12 34.31 19.82
CA ALA A 18 18.74 34.11 19.36
C ALA A 18 18.69 33.70 17.88
N PHE A 19 19.51 34.32 17.02
CA PHE A 19 19.61 33.93 15.61
C PHE A 19 20.16 32.51 15.44
N ILE A 20 21.21 32.14 16.18
CA ILE A 20 21.79 30.79 16.14
C ILE A 20 20.77 29.75 16.61
N CYS A 21 20.03 30.02 17.70
CA CYS A 21 18.98 29.13 18.19
C CYS A 21 17.82 28.98 17.19
N VAL A 22 17.40 30.08 16.55
CA VAL A 22 16.38 30.03 15.49
C VAL A 22 16.90 29.24 14.29
N SER A 23 18.14 29.45 13.85
CA SER A 23 18.76 28.68 12.76
C SER A 23 18.89 27.20 13.09
N ILE A 24 19.25 26.83 14.33
CA ILE A 24 19.31 25.43 14.78
C ILE A 24 17.89 24.82 14.81
N VAL A 25 16.87 25.54 15.28
CA VAL A 25 15.47 25.07 15.25
C VAL A 25 14.94 24.93 13.82
N PHE A 26 15.29 25.85 12.92
CA PHE A 26 14.95 25.76 11.50
C PHE A 26 15.71 24.62 10.82
N GLN A 27 17.00 24.43 11.11
CA GLN A 27 17.78 23.29 10.61
C GLN A 27 17.22 21.97 11.15
N ASN A 28 16.83 21.89 12.43
CA ASN A 28 16.25 20.67 13.00
C ASN A 28 14.84 20.39 12.43
N LYS A 29 14.02 21.42 12.18
CA LYS A 29 12.74 21.28 11.44
C LYS A 29 12.95 20.85 9.99
N TYR A 30 13.98 21.34 9.30
CA TYR A 30 14.33 20.91 7.95
C TYR A 30 14.92 19.49 7.93
N PHE A 31 15.76 19.12 8.89
CA PHE A 31 16.34 17.78 9.03
C PHE A 31 15.28 16.73 9.36
N HIS A 32 14.21 17.09 10.07
CA HIS A 32 13.09 16.18 10.34
C HIS A 32 12.08 16.06 9.18
N LYS A 33 12.17 16.90 8.14
CA LYS A 33 11.22 16.97 7.02
C LYS A 33 11.76 16.39 5.69
N GLN A 34 12.82 15.61 5.75
CA GLN A 34 13.13 14.60 4.72
C GLN A 34 13.35 13.26 5.42
N LYS A 35 12.28 12.70 5.98
CA LYS A 35 12.17 11.25 5.99
C LYS A 35 12.05 10.89 4.51
N ALA A 36 13.12 10.36 3.91
CA ALA A 36 13.06 9.83 2.57
C ALA A 36 11.93 8.79 2.56
N LEU A 37 10.81 9.15 1.95
CA LEU A 37 9.77 8.21 1.63
C LEU A 37 10.41 7.24 0.65
N ILE A 38 10.69 6.02 1.09
CA ILE A 38 11.08 4.96 0.19
C ILE A 38 9.79 4.54 -0.52
N LEU A 39 9.46 5.25 -1.61
CA LEU A 39 8.57 4.74 -2.65
C LEU A 39 9.30 3.52 -3.21
N GLU A 40 8.82 2.33 -2.85
CA GLU A 40 9.47 1.02 -2.98
C GLU A 40 10.51 0.91 -4.11
N THR A 41 11.72 1.31 -3.77
CA THR A 41 12.94 1.07 -4.52
C THR A 41 14.03 0.73 -3.54
N GLU A 42 14.32 -0.55 -3.43
CA GLU A 42 15.67 -1.09 -3.27
C GLU A 42 15.58 -2.62 -3.19
N GLN A 43 15.77 -3.27 -4.35
CA GLN A 43 16.42 -4.58 -4.38
C GLN A 43 17.64 -4.42 -5.28
N THR A 44 18.78 -4.09 -4.69
CA THR A 44 20.08 -4.25 -5.35
C THR A 44 20.36 -5.76 -5.53
N PRO A 45 20.89 -6.19 -6.69
CA PRO A 45 21.29 -7.58 -6.88
C PRO A 45 22.44 -7.93 -5.94
N PHE A 46 22.33 -9.08 -5.28
CA PHE A 46 23.36 -9.67 -4.44
C PHE A 46 24.67 -9.81 -5.24
N THR A 47 25.71 -9.09 -4.83
CA THR A 47 27.06 -9.28 -5.39
C THR A 47 27.65 -10.53 -4.75
N VAL A 48 27.89 -11.55 -5.56
CA VAL A 48 28.62 -12.76 -5.18
C VAL A 48 30.05 -12.35 -4.79
N LEU A 49 30.35 -12.38 -3.49
CA LEU A 49 31.73 -12.38 -3.01
C LEU A 49 32.23 -13.82 -2.93
N THR A 50 33.06 -14.17 -3.91
CA THR A 50 34.01 -15.26 -3.81
C THR A 50 35.24 -14.76 -3.04
N SER A 51 35.59 -15.40 -1.94
CA SER A 51 36.97 -15.53 -1.51
C SER A 51 37.09 -16.63 -0.46
N SER A 52 37.85 -17.65 -0.85
CA SER A 52 38.59 -18.57 0.00
C SER A 52 39.28 -17.87 1.17
N ASP A 53 39.12 -18.39 2.39
CA ASP A 53 40.30 -18.61 3.22
C ASP A 53 40.07 -19.69 4.29
N ASP A 54 41.10 -20.51 4.44
CA ASP A 54 41.23 -21.62 5.36
C ASP A 54 41.29 -21.15 6.82
N THR A 55 40.49 -21.75 7.70
CA THR A 55 40.97 -22.00 9.07
C THR A 55 40.31 -23.23 9.68
N LYS A 56 41.10 -24.32 9.77
CA LYS A 56 40.84 -25.48 10.60
C LYS A 56 40.82 -25.09 12.07
N VAL A 57 39.74 -25.40 12.79
CA VAL A 57 39.81 -25.73 14.22
C VAL A 57 38.94 -26.96 14.48
N SER A 58 39.62 -28.05 14.80
CA SER A 58 39.07 -29.32 15.24
C SER A 58 38.70 -29.28 16.72
N LEU A 59 37.50 -29.71 17.09
CA LEU A 59 37.21 -30.20 18.43
C LEU A 59 36.33 -31.46 18.36
N SER A 60 37.05 -32.59 18.42
CA SER A 60 36.76 -33.87 19.09
C SER A 60 35.31 -34.36 19.25
N ASN A 61 35.10 -35.55 18.67
CA ASN A 61 34.06 -36.53 18.96
C ASN A 61 33.70 -36.65 20.46
N ARG A 62 32.41 -36.58 20.75
CA ARG A 62 31.76 -37.40 21.78
C ARG A 62 30.50 -38.00 21.17
N GLU A 63 30.52 -39.31 21.06
CA GLU A 63 29.40 -40.14 20.63
C GLU A 63 28.75 -40.78 21.87
N ILE A 64 27.47 -41.17 21.71
CA ILE A 64 26.64 -42.03 22.57
C ILE A 64 25.94 -41.24 23.72
N THR A 65 24.61 -41.13 23.83
CA THR A 65 23.54 -42.14 23.65
C THR A 65 22.18 -41.45 23.42
N GLU A 66 21.39 -41.92 22.46
CA GLU A 66 19.95 -41.61 22.33
C GLU A 66 19.14 -42.27 23.47
N PRO A 67 17.92 -41.76 23.73
CA PRO A 67 16.78 -42.64 23.78
C PRO A 67 15.80 -42.33 22.66
N ASP A 68 15.55 -43.37 21.88
CA ASP A 68 14.52 -43.59 20.89
C ASP A 68 13.13 -43.10 21.35
N GLN A 69 12.66 -42.03 20.72
CA GLN A 69 11.24 -41.76 20.51
C GLN A 69 11.11 -41.23 19.08
N ALA A 70 10.93 -42.14 18.13
CA ALA A 70 10.41 -41.84 16.81
C ALA A 70 9.02 -41.16 16.92
N VAL A 71 9.00 -39.84 17.05
CA VAL A 71 7.80 -39.05 16.79
C VAL A 71 7.70 -38.96 15.28
N ASN A 72 6.77 -39.75 14.74
CA ASN A 72 6.31 -39.74 13.37
C ASN A 72 5.74 -38.34 13.04
N GLY A 73 6.62 -37.40 12.73
CA GLY A 73 6.28 -36.02 12.42
C GLY A 73 5.69 -35.94 11.02
N GLN A 74 4.40 -36.24 10.89
CA GLN A 74 3.64 -35.65 9.79
C GLN A 74 3.85 -34.13 9.86
N PRO A 75 4.19 -33.45 8.75
CA PRO A 75 4.31 -31.99 8.78
C PRO A 75 2.98 -31.43 9.26
N VAL A 76 2.99 -30.77 10.43
CA VAL A 76 1.81 -30.08 10.95
C VAL A 76 1.45 -29.03 9.92
N GLN A 77 0.38 -29.27 9.17
CA GLN A 77 -0.12 -28.33 8.17
C GLN A 77 -0.56 -27.08 8.92
N ARG A 78 0.33 -26.09 9.00
CA ARG A 78 0.06 -24.81 9.65
C ARG A 78 -1.05 -24.12 8.88
N SER A 79 -2.14 -23.78 9.56
CA SER A 79 -3.24 -23.03 8.94
C SER A 79 -2.71 -21.73 8.34
N LEU A 80 -3.08 -21.45 7.09
CA LEU A 80 -2.72 -20.20 6.41
C LEU A 80 -3.54 -19.01 6.90
N ILE A 81 -4.65 -19.27 7.60
CA ILE A 81 -5.51 -18.22 8.17
C ILE A 81 -5.52 -18.36 9.69
N TYR A 82 -5.18 -17.28 10.39
CA TYR A 82 -5.20 -17.17 11.84
C TYR A 82 -6.34 -16.24 12.28
N SER A 83 -7.41 -16.83 12.80
CA SER A 83 -8.72 -16.17 12.97
C SER A 83 -8.73 -14.98 13.96
N THR A 84 -7.71 -14.83 14.80
CA THR A 84 -7.59 -13.72 15.76
C THR A 84 -6.72 -12.57 15.24
N GLY A 85 -6.02 -12.73 14.12
CA GLY A 85 -5.18 -11.66 13.55
C GLY A 85 -6.02 -10.50 13.02
N ILE A 86 -5.68 -9.26 13.38
CA ILE A 86 -6.46 -8.06 13.05
C ILE A 86 -5.86 -7.24 11.90
N THR A 87 -4.78 -7.73 11.30
CA THR A 87 -4.11 -7.13 10.13
C THR A 87 -3.78 -8.23 9.12
N LEU A 88 -3.36 -7.88 7.89
CA LEU A 88 -2.95 -8.91 6.91
C LEU A 88 -1.79 -9.76 7.43
N GLU A 89 -0.83 -9.11 8.09
CA GLU A 89 0.40 -9.77 8.58
C GLU A 89 0.11 -10.84 9.64
N GLU A 90 -0.85 -10.56 10.52
CA GLU A 90 -1.28 -11.48 11.57
C GLU A 90 -2.29 -12.51 11.07
N ARG A 91 -3.22 -12.10 10.18
CA ARG A 91 -4.33 -12.92 9.70
C ARG A 91 -3.88 -14.01 8.75
N PHE A 92 -2.94 -13.70 7.86
CA PHE A 92 -2.51 -14.61 6.80
C PHE A 92 -1.08 -15.05 7.07
N ASN A 93 -0.87 -16.33 7.35
CA ASN A 93 0.48 -16.90 7.34
C ASN A 93 0.94 -17.06 5.89
N THR A 94 2.25 -16.98 5.65
CA THR A 94 2.80 -17.32 4.34
C THR A 94 2.68 -18.83 4.10
N PRO A 95 2.59 -19.25 2.83
CA PRO A 95 2.69 -20.65 2.45
C PRO A 95 4.01 -21.29 2.90
N SER A 96 4.03 -22.61 3.03
CA SER A 96 5.25 -23.34 3.41
C SER A 96 6.38 -23.07 2.42
N GLY A 97 7.56 -22.69 2.92
CA GLY A 97 8.72 -22.34 2.10
C GLY A 97 8.75 -20.89 1.60
N TYR A 98 7.69 -20.10 1.83
CA TYR A 98 7.62 -18.70 1.45
C TYR A 98 7.89 -17.77 2.65
N GLN A 99 8.59 -16.69 2.38
CA GLN A 99 8.83 -15.59 3.33
C GLN A 99 8.29 -14.29 2.74
N ARG A 100 7.65 -13.46 3.57
CA ARG A 100 7.18 -12.14 3.15
C ARG A 100 8.34 -11.32 2.60
N LEU A 101 8.11 -10.59 1.51
CA LEU A 101 9.07 -9.59 1.06
C LEU A 101 9.31 -8.55 2.17
N ASP A 102 10.53 -8.02 2.24
CA ASP A 102 10.89 -6.98 3.21
C ASP A 102 9.96 -5.78 3.08
N LYS A 103 9.55 -5.22 4.24
CA LYS A 103 8.71 -4.02 4.32
C LYS A 103 9.53 -2.82 4.81
N PRO A 104 10.11 -1.99 3.91
CA PRO A 104 10.80 -0.78 4.33
C PRO A 104 9.90 0.11 5.20
N VAL A 105 10.50 0.83 6.15
CA VAL A 105 9.75 1.72 7.04
C VAL A 105 9.06 2.81 6.22
N GLY A 106 7.74 2.91 6.34
CA GLY A 106 6.94 3.89 5.58
C GLY A 106 6.60 3.46 4.15
N SER A 107 6.89 2.23 3.76
CA SER A 107 6.46 1.67 2.46
C SER A 107 4.94 1.46 2.38
N LEU A 108 4.42 1.41 1.15
CA LEU A 108 3.03 1.05 0.87
C LEU A 108 2.73 -0.38 1.34
N GLN A 109 3.64 -1.33 1.11
CA GLN A 109 3.49 -2.69 1.64
C GLN A 109 3.34 -2.70 3.17
N GLY A 110 4.17 -1.92 3.88
CA GLY A 110 4.08 -1.80 5.33
C GLY A 110 2.76 -1.21 5.82
N TYR A 111 2.20 -0.26 5.05
CA TYR A 111 0.89 0.33 5.32
C TYR A 111 -0.24 -0.68 5.12
N LEU A 112 -0.27 -1.35 3.95
CA LEU A 112 -1.30 -2.36 3.61
C LEU A 112 -1.29 -3.52 4.61
N ARG A 113 -0.10 -4.01 4.98
CA ARG A 113 0.04 -5.12 5.93
C ARG A 113 -0.51 -4.83 7.32
N LYS A 114 -0.52 -3.55 7.73
CA LYS A 114 -0.97 -3.09 9.04
C LYS A 114 -2.38 -2.51 9.04
N TYR A 115 -3.01 -2.35 7.87
CA TYR A 115 -4.37 -1.84 7.79
C TYR A 115 -5.30 -2.80 8.53
N GLU A 116 -6.14 -2.25 9.41
CA GLU A 116 -7.02 -3.05 10.24
C GLU A 116 -8.02 -3.85 9.40
N LEU A 117 -8.22 -5.11 9.78
CA LEU A 117 -9.23 -6.00 9.26
C LEU A 117 -10.37 -6.10 10.27
N LYS A 118 -11.57 -6.39 9.75
CA LYS A 118 -12.69 -6.80 10.59
C LYS A 118 -12.44 -8.20 11.18
N PRO A 119 -13.19 -8.60 12.23
CA PRO A 119 -13.12 -9.95 12.79
C PRO A 119 -13.29 -11.05 11.73
N ASP A 120 -12.74 -12.23 12.00
CA ASP A 120 -12.88 -13.39 11.12
C ASP A 120 -14.33 -13.62 10.67
N LYS A 121 -14.51 -14.04 9.42
CA LYS A 121 -15.83 -14.37 8.85
C LYS A 121 -16.81 -13.20 8.85
N SER A 122 -16.35 -11.97 9.03
CA SER A 122 -17.19 -10.79 8.80
C SER A 122 -17.74 -10.82 7.37
N PRO A 123 -19.04 -10.53 7.19
CA PRO A 123 -19.62 -10.46 5.86
C PRO A 123 -19.10 -9.22 5.13
N VAL A 124 -19.03 -9.28 3.80
CA VAL A 124 -18.86 -8.07 2.99
C VAL A 124 -20.21 -7.36 2.91
N LEU A 125 -20.25 -6.11 3.37
CA LEU A 125 -21.42 -5.26 3.25
C LEU A 125 -21.35 -4.36 2.01
N LEU A 126 -22.52 -4.04 1.48
CA LEU A 126 -22.72 -3.06 0.42
C LEU A 126 -22.88 -1.66 1.02
N TYR A 127 -22.85 -0.64 0.18
CA TYR A 127 -23.03 0.77 0.59
C TYR A 127 -24.35 1.06 1.32
N ASP A 128 -25.37 0.22 1.16
CA ASP A 128 -26.67 0.32 1.81
C ASP A 128 -26.76 -0.50 3.12
N GLY A 129 -25.66 -1.14 3.53
CA GLY A 129 -25.60 -2.02 4.70
C GLY A 129 -26.10 -3.45 4.44
N GLY A 130 -26.61 -3.73 3.25
CA GLY A 130 -26.98 -5.08 2.82
C GLY A 130 -25.75 -5.98 2.69
N LYS A 131 -25.94 -7.30 2.76
CA LYS A 131 -24.85 -8.25 2.49
C LYS A 131 -24.65 -8.40 0.99
N LYS A 132 -23.40 -8.40 0.53
CA LYS A 132 -23.04 -8.83 -0.82
C LYS A 132 -23.57 -10.23 -1.11
N ARG A 133 -24.10 -10.47 -2.31
CA ARG A 133 -24.70 -11.76 -2.69
C ARG A 133 -23.71 -12.93 -2.59
N ASN A 134 -22.50 -12.75 -3.11
CA ASN A 134 -21.44 -13.75 -3.09
C ASN A 134 -20.52 -13.53 -1.87
N GLN A 135 -20.85 -14.17 -0.75
CA GLN A 135 -20.05 -14.16 0.49
C GLN A 135 -18.92 -15.21 0.48
N GLU A 136 -18.80 -16.01 -0.59
CA GLU A 136 -17.74 -17.01 -0.70
C GLU A 136 -16.48 -16.47 -1.41
N ALA A 137 -16.56 -15.28 -2.01
CA ALA A 137 -15.47 -14.67 -2.74
C ALA A 137 -14.32 -14.13 -1.87
N HIS A 138 -14.55 -13.90 -0.57
CA HIS A 138 -13.62 -13.15 0.28
C HIS A 138 -13.08 -13.98 1.44
N ALA A 139 -11.83 -13.70 1.80
CA ALA A 139 -11.14 -14.31 2.93
C ALA A 139 -11.14 -13.39 4.17
N ALA A 140 -11.13 -12.08 3.98
CA ALA A 140 -11.21 -11.07 5.04
C ALA A 140 -11.77 -9.75 4.49
N VAL A 141 -12.21 -8.86 5.38
CA VAL A 141 -12.74 -7.54 5.03
C VAL A 141 -11.90 -6.49 5.74
N PHE A 142 -11.43 -5.48 5.00
CA PHE A 142 -10.72 -4.34 5.61
C PHE A 142 -11.70 -3.49 6.41
N SER A 143 -11.22 -2.90 7.51
CA SER A 143 -11.95 -1.92 8.30
C SER A 143 -11.95 -0.52 7.66
N MET A 144 -11.86 -0.45 6.33
CA MET A 144 -11.98 0.81 5.57
C MET A 144 -13.47 1.18 5.45
N PRO A 145 -13.92 2.32 6.01
CA PRO A 145 -15.32 2.74 5.90
C PRO A 145 -15.70 2.98 4.44
N LEU A 146 -16.96 2.79 4.06
CA LEU A 146 -17.43 3.25 2.74
C LEU A 146 -17.73 4.75 2.76
N VAL A 147 -17.52 5.42 1.61
CA VAL A 147 -18.10 6.75 1.41
C VAL A 147 -19.61 6.63 1.24
N LYS A 148 -20.35 7.69 1.58
CA LYS A 148 -21.81 7.71 1.47
C LYS A 148 -22.28 7.50 0.02
N GLY A 149 -23.17 6.52 -0.17
CA GLY A 149 -23.81 6.21 -1.45
C GLY A 149 -23.07 5.16 -2.28
N ASP A 150 -23.69 4.73 -3.38
CA ASP A 150 -23.08 3.82 -4.36
C ASP A 150 -22.00 4.55 -5.18
N LEU A 151 -20.85 4.78 -4.56
CA LEU A 151 -19.76 5.58 -5.15
C LEU A 151 -18.39 4.93 -5.02
N GLN A 152 -18.00 4.45 -3.83
CA GLN A 152 -16.69 3.81 -3.67
C GLN A 152 -16.71 2.39 -4.24
N GLN A 153 -16.53 2.28 -5.55
CA GLN A 153 -16.52 1.03 -6.29
C GLN A 153 -15.09 0.49 -6.43
N CYS A 154 -14.86 -0.36 -7.45
CA CYS A 154 -13.62 -1.12 -7.64
C CYS A 154 -12.35 -0.24 -7.61
N ALA A 155 -12.16 0.62 -8.61
CA ALA A 155 -10.99 1.49 -8.70
C ALA A 155 -10.97 2.57 -7.60
N ASP A 156 -12.13 2.99 -7.09
CA ASP A 156 -12.25 4.00 -6.05
C ASP A 156 -11.65 3.56 -4.72
N SER A 157 -11.87 2.29 -4.36
CA SER A 157 -11.26 1.71 -3.16
C SER A 157 -9.74 1.67 -3.29
N VAL A 158 -9.22 1.39 -4.49
CA VAL A 158 -7.78 1.39 -4.79
C VAL A 158 -7.19 2.80 -4.73
N MET A 159 -7.82 3.79 -5.39
CA MET A 159 -7.40 5.19 -5.34
C MET A 159 -7.42 5.73 -3.90
N ARG A 160 -8.43 5.34 -3.11
CA ARG A 160 -8.49 5.66 -1.69
C ARG A 160 -7.35 5.05 -0.89
N MET A 161 -7.03 3.77 -1.10
CA MET A 161 -5.89 3.12 -0.42
C MET A 161 -4.57 3.84 -0.69
N TYR A 162 -4.28 4.16 -1.96
CA TYR A 162 -3.09 4.97 -2.29
C TYR A 162 -3.13 6.35 -1.66
N GLY A 163 -4.28 7.03 -1.74
CA GLY A 163 -4.46 8.36 -1.19
C GLY A 163 -4.25 8.40 0.32
N GLU A 164 -4.90 7.51 1.08
CA GLU A 164 -4.77 7.44 2.53
C GLU A 164 -3.34 7.07 2.96
N TYR A 165 -2.67 6.16 2.23
CA TYR A 165 -1.26 5.87 2.46
C TYR A 165 -0.40 7.13 2.31
N LEU A 166 -0.46 7.80 1.15
CA LEU A 166 0.35 8.99 0.86
C LEU A 166 0.02 10.13 1.83
N TRP A 167 -1.25 10.30 2.21
CA TRP A 167 -1.68 11.29 3.19
C TRP A 167 -1.11 10.98 4.58
N SER A 168 -1.17 9.72 5.02
CA SER A 168 -0.60 9.27 6.30
C SER A 168 0.93 9.43 6.35
N ALA A 169 1.59 9.33 5.19
CA ALA A 169 3.02 9.53 5.03
C ALA A 169 3.41 11.02 4.91
N GLY A 170 2.45 11.94 4.86
CA GLY A 170 2.68 13.38 4.64
C GLY A 170 3.14 13.72 3.22
N ALA A 171 3.02 12.79 2.27
CA ALA A 171 3.44 12.93 0.88
C ALA A 171 2.35 13.60 0.03
N TYR A 172 1.85 14.75 0.48
CA TYR A 172 0.67 15.41 -0.11
C TYR A 172 0.84 15.78 -1.57
N ASP A 173 2.04 16.20 -1.97
CA ASP A 173 2.34 16.57 -3.37
C ASP A 173 2.31 15.37 -4.33
N SER A 174 2.40 14.15 -3.80
CA SER A 174 2.28 12.91 -4.57
C SER A 174 0.84 12.43 -4.74
N ILE A 175 -0.13 13.05 -4.04
CA ILE A 175 -1.55 12.69 -4.13
C ILE A 175 -2.16 13.44 -5.32
N ALA A 176 -2.19 12.80 -6.48
CA ALA A 176 -2.81 13.38 -7.67
C ALA A 176 -3.34 12.30 -8.62
N PHE A 177 -4.60 12.44 -9.04
CA PHE A 177 -5.27 11.47 -9.92
C PHE A 177 -5.79 12.17 -11.17
N HIS A 178 -5.69 11.51 -12.32
CA HIS A 178 -6.35 11.99 -13.53
C HIS A 178 -7.83 11.62 -13.49
N LEU A 179 -8.66 12.62 -13.78
CA LEU A 179 -10.08 12.42 -14.08
C LEU A 179 -10.23 11.76 -15.45
N THR A 180 -11.44 11.27 -15.76
CA THR A 180 -11.71 10.56 -17.02
C THR A 180 -11.42 11.41 -18.26
N ASN A 181 -11.58 12.72 -18.18
CA ASN A 181 -11.26 13.68 -19.24
C ASN A 181 -9.76 14.04 -19.34
N GLY A 182 -8.92 13.50 -18.45
CA GLY A 182 -7.48 13.78 -18.39
C GLY A 182 -7.08 15.01 -17.57
N PHE A 183 -8.00 15.65 -16.84
CA PHE A 183 -7.62 16.70 -15.90
C PHE A 183 -6.89 16.10 -14.69
N LEU A 184 -5.71 16.61 -14.36
CA LEU A 184 -4.98 16.21 -13.15
C LEU A 184 -5.59 16.92 -11.94
N MET A 185 -6.27 16.15 -11.10
CA MET A 185 -6.79 16.62 -9.82
C MET A 185 -5.75 16.30 -8.75
N ASP A 186 -4.93 17.29 -8.37
CA ASP A 186 -3.95 17.19 -7.30
C ASP A 186 -4.50 17.68 -5.94
N TYR A 187 -4.12 16.98 -4.87
CA TYR A 187 -4.53 17.33 -3.51
C TYR A 187 -3.94 18.67 -3.06
N SER A 188 -2.75 19.05 -3.56
CA SER A 188 -2.12 20.32 -3.18
C SER A 188 -2.93 21.54 -3.61
N SER A 189 -3.51 21.52 -4.81
CA SER A 189 -4.46 22.54 -5.25
C SER A 189 -5.75 22.53 -4.42
N TRP A 190 -6.25 21.35 -4.05
CA TRP A 190 -7.45 21.21 -3.22
C TRP A 190 -7.27 21.79 -1.82
N LYS A 191 -6.21 21.41 -1.11
CA LYS A 191 -5.90 21.92 0.24
C LYS A 191 -5.61 23.41 0.22
N ASP A 192 -5.12 23.95 -0.90
CA ASP A 192 -4.98 25.40 -1.12
C ASP A 192 -6.32 26.07 -1.48
N GLY A 193 -7.46 25.41 -1.27
CA GLY A 193 -8.81 25.99 -1.39
C GLY A 193 -9.36 26.08 -2.80
N LYS A 194 -8.73 25.44 -3.78
CA LYS A 194 -9.32 25.31 -5.13
C LYS A 194 -10.36 24.20 -5.17
N ARG A 195 -11.38 24.37 -6.00
CA ARG A 195 -12.42 23.39 -6.28
C ARG A 195 -12.57 23.24 -7.79
N LEU A 196 -13.14 22.11 -8.22
CA LEU A 196 -13.39 21.88 -9.64
C LEU A 196 -14.46 22.87 -10.14
N ASN A 197 -14.13 23.57 -11.22
CA ASN A 197 -15.12 24.20 -12.09
C ASN A 197 -15.28 23.32 -13.34
N VAL A 198 -16.50 22.84 -13.58
CA VAL A 198 -16.81 21.86 -14.64
C VAL A 198 -17.79 22.49 -15.63
N GLU A 199 -17.34 22.67 -16.87
CA GLU A 199 -18.13 23.21 -17.98
C GLU A 199 -18.09 22.23 -19.16
N GLY A 200 -19.13 21.40 -19.26
CA GLY A 200 -19.15 20.28 -20.19
C GLY A 200 -18.01 19.30 -19.89
N ASN A 201 -17.12 19.06 -20.86
CA ASN A 201 -15.94 18.19 -20.67
C ASN A 201 -14.68 18.95 -20.23
N LYS A 202 -14.76 20.28 -20.06
CA LYS A 202 -13.64 21.09 -19.59
C LYS A 202 -13.68 21.18 -18.06
N VAL A 203 -12.55 20.88 -17.45
CA VAL A 203 -12.37 20.98 -16.00
C VAL A 203 -11.22 21.94 -15.73
N SER A 204 -11.40 22.80 -14.75
CA SER A 204 -10.38 23.75 -14.32
C SER A 204 -10.42 23.92 -12.80
N TRP A 205 -9.34 24.45 -12.24
CA TRP A 205 -9.31 24.86 -10.85
C TRP A 205 -9.87 26.27 -10.68
N GLU A 206 -10.76 26.45 -9.72
CA GLU A 206 -11.22 27.76 -9.28
C GLU A 206 -11.03 27.91 -7.76
N LYS A 207 -10.49 29.04 -7.32
CA LYS A 207 -10.32 29.35 -5.90
C LYS A 207 -11.68 29.69 -5.30
N ARG A 208 -12.22 28.81 -4.44
CA ARG A 208 -13.55 28.98 -3.82
C ARG A 208 -13.52 28.92 -2.30
N GLU A 209 -12.49 28.32 -1.71
CA GLU A 209 -12.38 28.09 -0.27
C GLU A 209 -11.04 28.61 0.30
N ALA A 210 -10.94 28.67 1.62
CA ALA A 210 -9.68 28.90 2.32
C ALA A 210 -8.76 27.67 2.26
N PHE A 211 -7.53 27.81 2.77
CA PHE A 211 -6.64 26.67 2.96
C PHE A 211 -7.23 25.70 4.00
N ASP A 212 -7.18 24.40 3.72
CA ASP A 212 -7.71 23.36 4.61
C ASP A 212 -7.02 22.00 4.34
N ASP A 213 -6.15 21.59 5.27
CA ASP A 213 -5.42 20.32 5.28
C ASP A 213 -6.01 19.28 6.26
N SER A 214 -7.25 19.49 6.72
CA SER A 214 -7.96 18.54 7.58
C SER A 214 -8.21 17.19 6.89
N ASN A 215 -8.41 16.16 7.71
CA ASN A 215 -8.76 14.83 7.21
C ASN A 215 -10.13 14.86 6.51
N GLU A 216 -11.07 15.64 7.01
CA GLU A 216 -12.41 15.82 6.43
C GLU A 216 -12.33 16.45 5.03
N SER A 217 -11.47 17.45 4.85
CA SER A 217 -11.18 18.05 3.54
C SER A 217 -10.55 17.04 2.59
N PHE A 218 -9.61 16.22 3.08
CA PHE A 218 -8.99 15.15 2.30
C PHE A 218 -9.99 14.06 1.85
N LEU A 219 -10.88 13.61 2.73
CA LEU A 219 -11.94 12.66 2.36
C LEU A 219 -12.92 13.27 1.36
N THR A 220 -13.16 14.57 1.43
CA THR A 220 -13.96 15.30 0.43
C THR A 220 -13.25 15.35 -0.92
N TYR A 221 -11.94 15.60 -0.93
CA TYR A 221 -11.11 15.49 -2.14
C TYR A 221 -11.22 14.09 -2.78
N LEU A 222 -11.01 13.03 -1.99
CA LEU A 222 -11.11 11.65 -2.48
C LEU A 222 -12.50 11.36 -3.04
N ARG A 223 -13.56 11.82 -2.36
CA ARG A 223 -14.93 11.70 -2.88
C ARG A 223 -15.08 12.36 -4.25
N GLN A 224 -14.48 13.52 -4.50
CA GLN A 224 -14.53 14.18 -5.81
C GLN A 224 -13.72 13.41 -6.86
N VAL A 225 -12.57 12.84 -6.49
CA VAL A 225 -11.83 11.92 -7.37
C VAL A 225 -12.74 10.76 -7.79
N MET A 226 -13.45 10.11 -6.86
CA MET A 226 -14.35 8.99 -7.17
C MET A 226 -15.54 9.38 -8.07
N ILE A 227 -15.96 10.64 -8.08
CA ILE A 227 -17.04 11.11 -8.95
C ILE A 227 -16.59 11.23 -10.41
N TYR A 228 -15.33 11.64 -10.65
CA TYR A 228 -14.85 12.04 -11.97
C TYR A 228 -13.76 11.13 -12.56
N ALA A 229 -13.10 10.33 -11.74
CA ALA A 229 -12.14 9.32 -12.12
C ALA A 229 -12.76 7.91 -12.04
N GLY A 230 -12.02 6.90 -12.46
CA GLY A 230 -12.45 5.50 -12.37
C GLY A 230 -11.43 4.58 -13.03
N THR A 231 -11.81 3.33 -13.28
CA THR A 231 -10.90 2.31 -13.82
C THR A 231 -10.20 2.75 -15.11
N ILE A 232 -10.91 3.44 -16.01
CA ILE A 232 -10.36 3.92 -17.29
C ILE A 232 -9.26 4.97 -17.07
N SER A 233 -9.47 5.94 -16.17
CA SER A 233 -8.47 6.98 -15.93
C SER A 233 -7.28 6.43 -15.15
N LEU A 234 -7.54 5.61 -14.12
CA LEU A 234 -6.49 4.96 -13.34
C LEU A 234 -5.60 4.06 -14.21
N GLU A 235 -6.18 3.27 -15.12
CA GLU A 235 -5.40 2.40 -16.01
C GLU A 235 -4.44 3.20 -16.91
N LYS A 236 -4.86 4.37 -17.41
CA LYS A 236 -4.01 5.26 -18.23
C LYS A 236 -2.84 5.84 -17.46
N GLU A 237 -2.91 5.85 -16.13
CA GLU A 237 -1.84 6.30 -15.24
C GLU A 237 -0.94 5.15 -14.75
N CYS A 238 -1.14 3.93 -15.24
CA CYS A 238 -0.35 2.78 -14.84
C CYS A 238 0.54 2.30 -15.99
N SER A 239 1.68 1.68 -15.64
CA SER A 239 2.53 0.97 -16.62
C SER A 239 2.57 -0.52 -16.32
N SER A 240 2.75 -1.34 -17.35
CA SER A 240 2.82 -2.79 -17.22
C SER A 240 3.95 -3.24 -16.29
N VAL A 241 3.69 -4.30 -15.53
CA VAL A 241 4.66 -4.96 -14.64
C VAL A 241 4.83 -6.41 -15.06
N GLU A 242 6.07 -6.89 -15.05
CA GLU A 242 6.35 -8.31 -15.24
C GLU A 242 5.88 -9.10 -14.02
N LEU A 243 5.22 -10.24 -14.23
CA LEU A 243 4.60 -11.01 -13.16
C LEU A 243 5.59 -11.43 -12.04
N ASN A 244 6.84 -11.71 -12.38
CA ASN A 244 7.90 -12.03 -11.41
C ASN A 244 8.41 -10.81 -10.62
N ARG A 245 8.06 -9.58 -11.01
CA ARG A 245 8.39 -8.32 -10.33
C ARG A 245 7.22 -7.72 -9.56
N ILE A 246 6.16 -8.51 -9.34
CA ILE A 246 4.95 -8.09 -8.64
C ILE A 246 5.26 -7.63 -7.21
N LEU A 247 4.74 -6.48 -6.81
CA LEU A 247 4.87 -5.89 -5.49
C LEU A 247 3.50 -5.55 -4.91
N SER A 248 3.44 -5.35 -3.59
CA SER A 248 2.26 -4.76 -2.96
C SER A 248 1.97 -3.38 -3.55
N GLY A 249 0.69 -3.10 -3.78
CA GLY A 249 0.25 -1.91 -4.50
C GLY A 249 0.24 -2.06 -6.01
N ASP A 250 0.68 -3.17 -6.61
CA ASP A 250 0.39 -3.43 -8.02
C ASP A 250 -1.10 -3.73 -8.24
N LEU A 251 -1.56 -3.50 -9.46
CA LEU A 251 -2.97 -3.61 -9.82
C LEU A 251 -3.17 -4.65 -10.92
N LEU A 252 -4.19 -5.49 -10.76
CA LEU A 252 -4.85 -6.14 -11.89
C LEU A 252 -5.96 -5.20 -12.36
N ILE A 253 -5.73 -4.53 -13.49
CA ILE A 253 -6.61 -3.46 -13.95
C ILE A 253 -6.92 -3.58 -15.44
N ARG A 254 -8.22 -3.52 -15.75
CA ARG A 254 -8.74 -3.47 -17.12
C ARG A 254 -9.82 -2.40 -17.19
N GLY A 255 -9.52 -1.29 -17.85
CA GLY A 255 -10.48 -0.24 -18.17
C GLY A 255 -11.50 -0.72 -19.20
N GLY A 256 -12.69 -0.12 -19.16
CA GLY A 256 -13.79 -0.44 -20.05
C GLY A 256 -15.14 -0.37 -19.35
N SER A 257 -16.19 -0.80 -20.05
CA SER A 257 -17.53 -0.98 -19.51
C SER A 257 -18.06 -2.35 -19.96
N PRO A 258 -17.97 -3.40 -19.13
CA PRO A 258 -17.44 -3.39 -17.76
C PRO A 258 -15.90 -3.39 -17.71
N GLY A 259 -15.34 -2.57 -16.83
CA GLY A 259 -13.96 -2.62 -16.38
C GLY A 259 -13.87 -3.13 -14.94
N HIS A 260 -12.68 -3.53 -14.49
CA HIS A 260 -12.46 -3.95 -13.10
C HIS A 260 -11.04 -3.63 -12.62
N CYS A 261 -10.88 -3.51 -11.30
CA CYS A 261 -9.62 -3.18 -10.64
C CYS A 261 -9.49 -3.97 -9.33
N VAL A 262 -8.36 -4.64 -9.16
CA VAL A 262 -7.97 -5.39 -7.96
C VAL A 262 -6.54 -4.98 -7.60
N MET A 263 -6.22 -4.85 -6.32
CA MET A 263 -4.89 -4.49 -5.81
C MET A 263 -4.20 -5.71 -5.20
N VAL A 264 -2.90 -5.84 -5.43
CA VAL A 264 -2.00 -6.74 -4.70
C VAL A 264 -1.74 -6.13 -3.32
N VAL A 265 -2.09 -6.82 -2.24
CA VAL A 265 -2.01 -6.27 -0.87
C VAL A 265 -0.91 -6.85 -0.01
N ASP A 266 -0.39 -8.02 -0.36
CA ASP A 266 0.76 -8.65 0.29
C ASP A 266 1.51 -9.52 -0.72
N VAL A 267 2.82 -9.66 -0.54
CA VAL A 267 3.70 -10.48 -1.38
C VAL A 267 4.69 -11.25 -0.51
N ALA A 268 4.89 -12.53 -0.85
CA ALA A 268 5.91 -13.39 -0.30
C ALA A 268 6.69 -14.07 -1.43
N GLU A 269 7.88 -14.55 -1.11
CA GLU A 269 8.83 -15.14 -2.05
C GLU A 269 9.43 -16.42 -1.44
N ASP A 270 9.63 -17.45 -2.26
CA ASP A 270 10.35 -18.66 -1.86
C ASP A 270 11.87 -18.52 -2.07
N ALA A 271 12.63 -19.53 -1.63
CA ALA A 271 14.10 -19.52 -1.77
C ALA A 271 14.61 -19.54 -3.22
N LEU A 272 13.74 -19.80 -4.20
CA LEU A 272 14.05 -19.81 -5.63
C LEU A 272 13.67 -18.48 -6.31
N GLY A 273 13.08 -17.53 -5.58
CA GLY A 273 12.61 -16.26 -6.12
C GLY A 273 11.19 -16.32 -6.71
N ASN A 274 10.44 -17.42 -6.51
CA ASN A 274 9.05 -17.48 -6.96
C ASN A 274 8.18 -16.68 -5.99
N ARG A 275 7.36 -15.78 -6.53
CA ARG A 275 6.45 -14.95 -5.73
C ARG A 275 5.09 -15.59 -5.57
N CYS A 276 4.48 -15.36 -4.41
CA CYS A 276 3.05 -15.49 -4.21
C CYS A 276 2.48 -14.20 -3.60
N PHE A 277 1.20 -13.94 -3.83
CA PHE A 277 0.59 -12.66 -3.46
C PHE A 277 -0.87 -12.78 -3.02
N LEU A 278 -1.33 -11.83 -2.22
CA LEU A 278 -2.73 -11.65 -1.84
C LEU A 278 -3.37 -10.55 -2.69
N LEU A 279 -4.64 -10.75 -3.04
CA LEU A 279 -5.43 -9.79 -3.81
C LEU A 279 -6.57 -9.20 -2.97
N ALA A 280 -6.88 -7.93 -3.17
CA ALA A 280 -8.04 -7.27 -2.59
C ALA A 280 -8.77 -6.37 -3.58
N GLN A 281 -10.08 -6.23 -3.41
CA GLN A 281 -10.92 -5.46 -4.34
C GLN A 281 -12.03 -4.71 -3.61
N GLY A 282 -12.56 -3.67 -4.25
CA GLY A 282 -13.97 -3.27 -4.13
C GLY A 282 -14.77 -3.89 -5.29
N TYR A 283 -16.05 -3.53 -5.47
CA TYR A 283 -16.82 -4.00 -6.62
C TYR A 283 -18.00 -3.06 -6.95
N MET A 284 -18.88 -3.50 -7.84
CA MET A 284 -20.11 -2.81 -8.24
C MET A 284 -21.34 -3.68 -7.90
N PRO A 285 -22.32 -3.19 -7.13
CA PRO A 285 -22.36 -1.86 -6.48
C PRO A 285 -21.26 -1.68 -5.42
N ALA A 286 -21.06 -0.45 -4.98
CA ALA A 286 -20.08 -0.11 -3.95
C ALA A 286 -20.24 -1.00 -2.72
N GLN A 287 -19.11 -1.53 -2.27
CA GLN A 287 -19.05 -2.51 -1.20
C GLN A 287 -17.69 -2.45 -0.51
N GLU A 288 -17.65 -2.94 0.72
CA GLU A 288 -16.47 -2.88 1.58
C GLU A 288 -15.28 -3.57 0.93
N PHE A 289 -14.10 -2.98 1.02
CA PHE A 289 -12.89 -3.51 0.42
C PHE A 289 -12.46 -4.81 1.11
N GLN A 290 -12.20 -5.85 0.32
CA GLN A 290 -12.02 -7.20 0.85
C GLN A 290 -10.86 -7.96 0.21
N VAL A 291 -10.19 -8.79 0.99
CA VAL A 291 -9.20 -9.77 0.50
C VAL A 291 -9.94 -10.92 -0.18
N LEU A 292 -9.50 -11.32 -1.35
CA LEU A 292 -10.11 -12.37 -2.16
C LEU A 292 -9.59 -13.76 -1.78
N LYS A 293 -10.45 -14.77 -1.93
CA LYS A 293 -10.00 -16.17 -1.95
C LYS A 293 -9.38 -16.50 -3.31
N ASN A 294 -8.39 -17.39 -3.34
CA ASN A 294 -7.91 -17.96 -4.60
C ASN A 294 -8.85 -19.10 -5.03
N PRO A 295 -9.53 -19.01 -6.19
CA PRO A 295 -10.42 -20.07 -6.64
C PRO A 295 -9.72 -21.40 -6.94
N LEU A 296 -8.40 -21.41 -7.14
CA LEU A 296 -7.61 -22.63 -7.33
C LEU A 296 -7.39 -23.39 -6.01
N HIS A 297 -7.43 -22.70 -4.87
CA HIS A 297 -7.11 -23.27 -3.56
C HIS A 297 -8.13 -22.84 -2.49
N LYS A 298 -8.94 -23.80 -2.03
CA LYS A 298 -10.10 -23.52 -1.16
C LYS A 298 -9.77 -22.76 0.14
N ASP A 299 -8.70 -23.18 0.81
CA ASP A 299 -8.31 -22.70 2.15
C ASP A 299 -6.99 -21.90 2.12
N ASP A 300 -6.54 -21.54 0.92
CA ASP A 300 -5.33 -20.77 0.69
C ASP A 300 -5.66 -19.54 -0.15
N PRO A 301 -5.62 -18.32 0.43
CA PRO A 301 -5.91 -17.10 -0.31
C PRO A 301 -4.73 -16.61 -1.17
N TRP A 302 -3.55 -17.23 -1.09
CA TRP A 302 -2.38 -16.83 -1.85
C TRP A 302 -2.47 -17.29 -3.31
N TYR A 303 -2.07 -16.40 -4.21
CA TYR A 303 -1.89 -16.64 -5.63
C TYR A 303 -0.42 -16.89 -5.93
N TYR A 304 -0.09 -17.95 -6.65
CA TYR A 304 1.31 -18.33 -6.93
C TYR A 304 1.69 -17.99 -8.37
N VAL A 305 2.80 -17.25 -8.55
CA VAL A 305 3.30 -16.90 -9.88
C VAL A 305 3.60 -18.14 -10.72
N SER A 306 4.09 -19.21 -10.10
CA SER A 306 4.39 -20.49 -10.77
C SER A 306 3.15 -21.21 -11.34
N GLU A 307 1.95 -20.88 -10.87
CA GLU A 307 0.69 -21.47 -11.32
C GLU A 307 0.00 -20.64 -12.41
N ILE A 308 0.46 -19.40 -12.63
CA ILE A 308 -0.12 -18.46 -13.57
C ILE A 308 0.56 -18.61 -14.93
N LYS A 309 -0.25 -18.81 -15.97
CA LYS A 309 0.19 -18.84 -17.38
C LYS A 309 -0.19 -17.54 -18.07
N ASP A 310 -1.39 -17.51 -18.66
CA ASP A 310 -1.86 -16.38 -19.46
C ASP A 310 -2.87 -15.49 -18.71
N SER A 311 -3.55 -16.06 -17.71
CA SER A 311 -4.59 -15.36 -16.95
C SER A 311 -4.52 -15.60 -15.44
N ILE A 312 -5.06 -14.63 -14.71
CA ILE A 312 -5.20 -14.59 -13.26
C ILE A 312 -6.71 -14.58 -12.97
N ASN A 313 -7.19 -15.69 -12.43
CA ASN A 313 -8.60 -15.88 -12.11
C ASN A 313 -8.90 -15.45 -10.68
N THR A 314 -9.68 -14.39 -10.53
CA THR A 314 -10.29 -14.03 -9.24
C THR A 314 -11.68 -14.66 -9.13
N PRO A 315 -12.28 -14.74 -7.94
CA PRO A 315 -13.62 -15.32 -7.78
C PRO A 315 -14.73 -14.63 -8.59
N GLU A 316 -14.50 -13.41 -9.07
CA GLU A 316 -15.54 -12.59 -9.72
C GLU A 316 -15.10 -12.01 -11.07
N PHE A 317 -13.85 -12.19 -11.47
CA PHE A 317 -13.30 -11.61 -12.70
C PHE A 317 -12.03 -12.33 -13.16
N GLU A 318 -11.82 -12.41 -14.47
CA GLU A 318 -10.58 -12.91 -15.07
C GLU A 318 -9.77 -11.77 -15.68
N PHE A 319 -8.47 -11.74 -15.36
CA PHE A 319 -7.49 -10.80 -15.91
C PHE A 319 -6.48 -11.55 -16.75
N ASN A 320 -6.06 -10.99 -17.89
CA ASN A 320 -4.86 -11.46 -18.57
C ASN A 320 -3.63 -10.97 -17.82
N VAL A 321 -2.48 -11.66 -17.92
CA VAL A 321 -1.23 -11.21 -17.27
C VAL A 321 -0.81 -9.80 -17.68
N GLY A 322 -1.13 -9.37 -18.91
CA GLY A 322 -0.90 -7.99 -19.38
C GLY A 322 -1.74 -6.90 -18.68
N ASN A 323 -2.71 -7.30 -17.84
CA ASN A 323 -3.48 -6.39 -16.99
C ASN A 323 -2.77 -6.10 -15.65
N LEU A 324 -1.63 -6.75 -15.36
CA LEU A 324 -0.81 -6.39 -14.21
C LEU A 324 -0.05 -5.09 -14.48
N LYS A 325 -0.35 -4.06 -13.68
CA LYS A 325 0.22 -2.72 -13.84
C LYS A 325 0.57 -2.08 -12.50
N ARG A 326 1.51 -1.14 -12.52
CA ARG A 326 1.88 -0.29 -11.38
C ARG A 326 1.45 1.13 -11.64
N TRP A 327 0.86 1.77 -10.64
CA TRP A 327 0.51 3.19 -10.73
C TRP A 327 1.78 4.05 -10.78
N LYS A 328 1.79 5.06 -11.65
CA LYS A 328 2.99 5.86 -11.98
C LYS A 328 3.73 6.48 -10.79
N ALA A 329 3.03 6.75 -9.69
CA ALA A 329 3.64 7.29 -8.48
C ALA A 329 4.65 6.34 -7.82
N PHE A 330 4.66 5.06 -8.21
CA PHE A 330 5.48 3.98 -7.64
C PHE A 330 6.37 3.29 -8.69
N ILE A 331 6.57 3.87 -9.88
CA ILE A 331 7.33 3.22 -10.97
C ILE A 331 8.85 3.48 -10.90
N GLN A 332 9.28 4.52 -10.21
CA GLN A 332 10.69 4.92 -10.15
C GLN A 332 11.46 4.01 -9.22
#